data_AF-A0A847P0Y6-F1
#
_entry.id   AF-A0A847P0Y6-F1
#
_cell.length_a   1.000
_cell.length_b   1.000
_cell.length_c   1.000
_cell.angle_alpha   90.00
_cell.angle_beta   90.00
_cell.angle_gamma   90.00
#
_symmetry.space_group_name_H-M   'P 1'
#
loop_
_entity.id
_entity.type
_entity.pdbx_description
1 polymer ?
#
loop_
_entity_poly.entity_id
_entity_poly.type
_entity_poly.pdbx_seq_one_letter_code
_entity_poly.pdbx_strand_id
1 'polypeptide(L)'
;MLKINLIKSKTGKNGSTQRSIPKKLIVLSASILIVLSGGVLFWVNFQSGKSKPVAKSPISKDYQSSTHSPHKAIEDIVKEVNTEKSASPGLLDIAYNDMAFNERVTYEVLHTKKVLEMLSRTFPEGIGLRKLEISKFQTVYAVGLGDTKEIIGQTFNSLRKERIELLPKPYSFITSDGNGYRFIVTLKTNFGLDFADRFQAIDHIVSREFLSDQLKKVEKIALRDDINLKSEPKQMDMELVGGYRRYIYKFKAECTYKDFVRFVMDLNSEQIPCAFKEIAINALVGSTIGVEAQLLITVKNN
;
A
#
# COMPACT_ATOMS: atom_id res chain seq x y z
N MET A 1 -14.92 9.55 -10.48
CA MET A 1 -14.93 10.12 -9.11
C MET A 1 -15.11 8.94 -8.16
N LEU A 2 -14.14 8.60 -7.31
CA LEU A 2 -14.22 7.37 -6.51
C LEU A 2 -15.37 7.44 -5.48
N LYS A 3 -16.51 6.81 -5.80
CA LYS A 3 -17.62 6.59 -4.87
C LYS A 3 -17.38 5.26 -4.15
N ILE A 4 -17.00 5.33 -2.88
CA ILE A 4 -17.00 4.16 -2.00
C ILE A 4 -18.45 3.89 -1.60
N ASN A 5 -19.16 3.10 -2.40
CA ASN A 5 -20.47 2.58 -2.02
C ASN A 5 -20.29 1.40 -1.06
N LEU A 6 -20.71 1.59 0.19
CA LEU A 6 -20.66 0.55 1.22
C LEU A 6 -21.95 -0.26 1.21
N ILE A 7 -21.86 -1.51 0.78
CA ILE A 7 -22.96 -2.46 0.88
C ILE A 7 -23.16 -2.83 2.36
N LYS A 8 -24.36 -2.56 2.86
CA LYS A 8 -24.83 -2.91 4.20
C LYS A 8 -24.72 -4.42 4.38
N SER A 9 -23.90 -4.91 5.33
CA SER A 9 -24.01 -6.28 5.80
C SER A 9 -25.35 -6.42 6.52
N LYS A 10 -26.37 -6.94 5.82
CA LYS A 10 -27.64 -7.34 6.44
C LYS A 10 -27.41 -8.63 7.23
N THR A 11 -26.99 -8.50 8.48
CA THR A 11 -27.15 -9.60 9.45
C THR A 11 -28.60 -9.57 9.89
N GLY A 12 -29.41 -10.46 9.31
CA GLY A 12 -30.78 -10.69 9.73
C GLY A 12 -30.86 -11.49 11.01
N LYS A 13 -31.93 -11.19 11.76
CA LYS A 13 -32.68 -11.98 12.74
C LYS A 13 -32.37 -11.82 14.24
N ASN A 14 -33.39 -11.23 14.86
CA ASN A 14 -34.17 -11.71 16.01
C ASN A 14 -33.55 -11.57 17.40
N GLY A 15 -34.37 -10.98 18.29
CA GLY A 15 -34.00 -10.61 19.64
C GLY A 15 -34.12 -11.72 20.67
N SER A 16 -33.51 -11.46 21.82
CA SER A 16 -34.17 -11.51 23.13
C SER A 16 -33.21 -10.94 24.18
N THR A 17 -33.82 -10.30 25.16
CA THR A 17 -33.29 -9.74 26.40
C THR A 17 -32.60 -10.78 27.28
N GLN A 18 -31.41 -10.49 27.84
CA GLN A 18 -31.13 -10.56 29.29
C GLN A 18 -29.68 -10.19 29.68
N ARG A 19 -29.57 -9.47 30.80
CA ARG A 19 -28.35 -9.08 31.53
C ARG A 19 -27.76 -10.29 32.30
N SER A 20 -26.42 -10.42 32.36
CA SER A 20 -25.62 -10.58 33.61
C SER A 20 -24.13 -10.80 33.31
N ILE A 21 -23.25 -10.32 34.20
CA ILE A 21 -21.77 -10.31 34.15
C ILE A 21 -21.18 -11.60 34.83
N PRO A 22 -19.84 -11.82 35.00
CA PRO A 22 -19.07 -12.82 34.24
C PRO A 22 -18.45 -13.94 35.11
N LYS A 23 -18.29 -15.16 34.57
CA LYS A 23 -17.50 -16.25 35.19
C LYS A 23 -16.72 -17.08 34.14
N LYS A 24 -15.75 -16.47 33.43
CA LYS A 24 -14.87 -17.21 32.50
C LYS A 24 -13.42 -16.71 32.51
N LEU A 25 -12.80 -16.65 33.69
CA LEU A 25 -11.36 -16.39 33.85
C LEU A 25 -10.55 -17.66 34.20
N ILE A 26 -11.16 -18.85 34.13
CA ILE A 26 -10.51 -20.12 34.55
C ILE A 26 -10.32 -21.11 33.36
N VAL A 27 -10.84 -20.82 32.16
CA VAL A 27 -10.76 -21.75 31.00
C VAL A 27 -9.60 -21.41 30.02
N LEU A 28 -8.89 -20.30 30.23
CA LEU A 28 -7.85 -19.82 29.30
C LEU A 28 -6.45 -20.42 29.51
N SER A 29 -6.19 -21.12 30.62
CA SER A 29 -4.86 -21.70 30.90
C SER A 29 -4.69 -23.15 30.41
N ALA A 30 -5.77 -23.90 30.15
CA ALA A 30 -5.69 -25.29 29.69
C ALA A 30 -5.67 -25.45 28.16
N SER A 31 -6.01 -24.41 27.39
CA SER A 31 -6.11 -24.46 25.93
C SER A 31 -4.82 -24.04 25.20
N ILE A 32 -3.87 -23.42 25.89
CA ILE A 32 -2.60 -22.93 25.29
C ILE A 32 -1.55 -24.04 25.15
N LEU A 33 -1.62 -25.11 25.94
CA LEU A 33 -0.65 -26.22 25.88
C LEU A 33 -0.93 -27.27 24.79
N ILE A 34 -2.16 -27.36 24.27
CA ILE A 34 -2.52 -28.33 23.21
C ILE A 34 -2.24 -27.77 21.81
N VAL A 35 -2.21 -26.44 21.63
CA VAL A 35 -1.95 -25.81 20.32
C VAL A 35 -0.44 -25.80 19.98
N LEU A 36 0.44 -25.82 20.98
CA LEU A 36 1.89 -25.79 20.77
C LEU A 36 2.49 -27.15 20.37
N SER A 37 1.87 -28.27 20.73
CA SER A 37 2.36 -29.61 20.35
C SER A 37 1.91 -30.07 18.96
N GLY A 38 0.74 -29.61 18.47
CA GLY A 38 0.23 -29.94 17.14
C GLY A 38 0.94 -29.22 15.98
N GLY A 39 1.43 -27.99 16.21
CA GLY A 39 2.04 -27.16 15.16
C GLY A 39 3.43 -27.62 14.70
N VAL A 40 4.21 -28.23 15.60
CA VAL A 40 5.59 -28.66 15.31
C VAL A 40 5.62 -29.93 14.45
N LEU A 41 4.69 -30.88 14.67
CA LEU A 41 4.63 -32.12 13.89
C LEU A 41 4.11 -31.92 12.46
N PHE A 42 3.26 -30.91 12.22
CA PHE A 42 2.77 -30.62 10.87
C PHE A 42 3.85 -29.97 9.98
N TRP A 43 4.78 -29.21 10.56
CA TRP A 43 5.81 -28.52 9.78
C TRP A 43 6.97 -29.44 9.36
N VAL A 44 7.33 -30.44 10.18
CA VAL A 44 8.38 -31.42 9.85
C VAL A 44 7.96 -32.38 8.73
N ASN A 45 6.67 -32.72 8.63
CA ASN A 45 6.18 -33.62 7.59
C ASN A 45 5.93 -32.95 6.22
N PHE A 46 5.86 -31.61 6.14
CA PHE A 46 5.65 -30.91 4.87
C PHE A 46 6.93 -30.72 4.05
N GLN A 47 8.12 -30.84 4.65
CA GLN A 47 9.41 -30.69 3.96
C GLN A 47 10.00 -32.00 3.39
N SER A 48 9.37 -33.16 3.61
CA SER A 48 9.92 -34.46 3.17
C SER A 48 9.27 -35.05 1.90
N GLY A 49 8.54 -34.24 1.13
CA GLY A 49 7.99 -34.64 -0.18
C GLY A 49 9.06 -34.64 -1.28
N LYS A 50 9.89 -35.69 -1.31
CA LYS A 50 10.86 -35.95 -2.39
C LYS A 50 10.13 -36.11 -3.74
N SER A 51 10.41 -35.22 -4.68
CA SER A 51 10.04 -35.34 -6.08
C SER A 51 10.72 -36.57 -6.71
N LYS A 52 9.94 -37.46 -7.33
CA LYS A 52 10.45 -38.58 -8.14
C LYS A 52 11.06 -38.03 -9.45
N PRO A 53 12.22 -38.55 -9.90
CA PRO A 53 12.79 -38.15 -11.19
C PRO A 53 11.99 -38.77 -12.34
N VAL A 54 11.52 -37.95 -13.27
CA VAL A 54 10.89 -38.40 -14.52
C VAL A 54 11.99 -38.92 -15.45
N ALA A 55 11.78 -40.15 -15.94
CA ALA A 55 12.68 -40.84 -16.85
C ALA A 55 12.77 -40.12 -18.21
N LYS A 56 13.99 -40.03 -18.74
CA LYS A 56 14.29 -39.60 -20.11
C LYS A 56 13.97 -40.76 -21.07
N SER A 57 13.22 -40.48 -22.14
CA SER A 57 13.11 -41.35 -23.31
C SER A 57 14.06 -40.88 -24.42
N PRO A 58 14.73 -41.78 -25.16
CA PRO A 58 15.64 -41.39 -26.24
C PRO A 58 14.99 -41.39 -27.65
N ILE A 59 15.30 -40.32 -28.39
CA ILE A 59 15.73 -40.22 -29.81
C ILE A 59 14.88 -40.88 -30.92
N SER A 60 14.42 -40.07 -31.89
CA SER A 60 14.76 -40.28 -33.32
C SER A 60 14.76 -38.96 -34.11
N LYS A 61 15.73 -38.85 -35.03
CA LYS A 61 15.89 -37.79 -36.03
C LYS A 61 15.01 -38.09 -37.24
N ASP A 62 14.45 -37.06 -37.86
CA ASP A 62 14.65 -36.74 -39.28
C ASP A 62 13.71 -35.60 -39.71
N TYR A 63 14.27 -34.50 -40.20
CA TYR A 63 14.10 -33.98 -41.56
C TYR A 63 14.86 -32.65 -41.71
N GLN A 64 15.61 -32.54 -42.80
CA GLN A 64 16.40 -31.37 -43.17
C GLN A 64 15.57 -30.21 -43.75
N SER A 65 16.02 -29.01 -43.39
CA SER A 65 16.14 -27.77 -44.18
C SER A 65 14.97 -27.30 -45.06
N SER A 66 14.27 -26.27 -44.57
CA SER A 66 13.67 -25.22 -45.40
C SER A 66 14.16 -23.86 -44.89
N THR A 67 14.74 -23.12 -45.82
CA THR A 67 15.26 -21.76 -45.74
C THR A 67 14.16 -20.76 -45.37
N HIS A 68 14.11 -20.33 -44.11
CA HIS A 68 13.87 -18.94 -43.69
C HIS A 68 13.74 -18.90 -42.15
N SER A 69 14.75 -18.34 -41.49
CA SER A 69 14.87 -18.27 -40.03
C SER A 69 13.85 -17.28 -39.42
N PRO A 70 12.92 -17.69 -38.54
CA PRO A 70 12.03 -16.77 -37.82
C PRO A 70 12.62 -16.29 -36.48
N HIS A 71 13.92 -16.48 -36.26
CA HIS A 71 14.59 -16.12 -35.01
C HIS A 71 15.20 -14.71 -34.99
N LYS A 72 15.06 -13.94 -36.07
CA LYS A 72 15.57 -12.56 -36.14
C LYS A 72 14.49 -11.47 -36.13
N ALA A 73 13.21 -11.84 -36.07
CA ALA A 73 12.10 -10.89 -35.93
C ALA A 73 11.57 -10.76 -34.48
N ILE A 74 12.02 -11.62 -33.56
CA ILE A 74 11.62 -11.57 -32.13
C ILE A 74 12.69 -10.88 -31.27
N GLU A 75 13.93 -10.73 -31.75
CA GLU A 75 14.91 -9.88 -31.06
C GLU A 75 14.72 -8.38 -31.34
N ASP A 76 14.16 -8.01 -32.49
CA ASP A 76 13.87 -6.60 -32.81
C ASP A 76 12.52 -6.11 -32.25
N ILE A 77 11.53 -6.99 -32.04
CA ILE A 77 10.27 -6.62 -31.36
C ILE A 77 10.41 -6.60 -29.82
N VAL A 78 11.46 -7.23 -29.27
CA VAL A 78 11.74 -7.21 -27.81
C VAL A 78 12.76 -6.12 -27.43
N LYS A 79 13.44 -5.49 -28.40
CA LYS A 79 14.32 -4.34 -28.15
C LYS A 79 13.67 -2.99 -28.40
N GLU A 80 12.66 -2.88 -29.26
CA GLU A 80 11.97 -1.59 -29.50
C GLU A 80 10.96 -1.18 -28.42
N VAL A 81 10.55 -2.08 -27.51
CA VAL A 81 9.70 -1.72 -26.35
C VAL A 81 10.51 -1.10 -25.20
N ASN A 82 11.85 -1.10 -25.26
CA ASN A 82 12.73 -0.57 -24.21
C ASN A 82 13.37 0.78 -24.50
N THR A 83 13.03 1.45 -25.62
CA THR A 83 13.67 2.72 -26.03
C THR A 83 12.73 3.88 -26.29
N GLU A 84 11.55 3.91 -25.66
CA GLU A 84 10.87 5.17 -25.37
C GLU A 84 10.54 5.23 -23.89
N LYS A 85 11.58 5.57 -23.11
CA LYS A 85 11.42 6.20 -21.80
C LYS A 85 10.64 7.50 -22.01
N SER A 86 9.32 7.41 -22.10
CA SER A 86 8.43 8.50 -21.73
C SER A 86 8.48 8.63 -20.19
N ALA A 87 9.66 8.95 -19.68
CA ALA A 87 9.81 9.63 -18.41
C ALA A 87 9.33 11.04 -18.70
N SER A 88 8.35 11.52 -17.94
CA SER A 88 8.12 12.96 -17.85
C SER A 88 9.49 13.65 -17.66
N PRO A 89 9.80 14.72 -18.41
CA PRO A 89 11.08 15.40 -18.27
C PRO A 89 11.27 15.79 -16.80
N GLY A 90 12.32 15.26 -16.16
CA GLY A 90 12.60 15.47 -14.72
C GLY A 90 12.42 14.26 -13.81
N LEU A 91 11.89 13.13 -14.30
CA LEU A 91 11.75 11.91 -13.50
C LEU A 91 13.01 11.04 -13.56
N LEU A 92 13.67 10.87 -12.42
CA LEU A 92 14.82 9.99 -12.23
C LEU A 92 14.35 8.65 -11.64
N ASP A 93 14.50 7.59 -12.43
CA ASP A 93 14.13 6.22 -12.04
C ASP A 93 15.27 5.58 -11.21
N ILE A 94 15.28 5.89 -9.92
CA ILE A 94 16.17 5.30 -8.91
C ILE A 94 15.30 4.63 -7.85
N ALA A 95 15.68 3.42 -7.43
CA ALA A 95 14.98 2.72 -6.37
C ALA A 95 15.20 3.40 -5.01
N TYR A 96 14.17 3.44 -4.16
CA TYR A 96 14.22 4.11 -2.86
C TYR A 96 15.43 3.74 -1.97
N ASN A 97 15.88 2.49 -2.00
CA ASN A 97 17.02 2.03 -1.20
C ASN A 97 18.37 2.57 -1.69
N ASP A 98 18.44 2.97 -2.96
CA ASP A 98 19.65 3.48 -3.61
C ASP A 98 19.73 5.01 -3.59
N MET A 99 18.65 5.68 -3.16
CA MET A 99 18.57 7.13 -3.06
C MET A 99 19.45 7.68 -1.92
N ALA A 100 20.12 8.80 -2.19
CA ALA A 100 20.77 9.60 -1.16
C ALA A 100 19.74 10.09 -0.12
N PHE A 101 20.20 10.50 1.06
CA PHE A 101 19.29 10.86 2.15
C PHE A 101 18.35 12.03 1.79
N ASN A 102 18.89 13.08 1.19
CA ASN A 102 18.12 14.23 0.69
C ASN A 102 17.07 13.83 -0.36
N GLU A 103 17.46 12.96 -1.29
CA GLU A 103 16.56 12.41 -2.31
C GLU A 103 15.43 11.59 -1.69
N ARG A 104 15.75 10.76 -0.68
CA ARG A 104 14.76 10.01 0.09
C ARG A 104 13.76 10.92 0.77
N VAL A 105 14.19 12.01 1.41
CA VAL A 105 13.25 12.93 2.07
C VAL A 105 12.24 13.50 1.05
N THR A 106 12.69 13.93 -0.12
CA THR A 106 11.79 14.42 -1.18
C THR A 106 10.85 13.33 -1.68
N TYR A 107 11.37 12.12 -1.92
CA TYR A 107 10.55 10.97 -2.33
C TYR A 107 9.47 10.63 -1.28
N GLU A 108 9.84 10.58 0.00
CA GLU A 108 8.97 10.21 1.12
C GLU A 108 7.79 11.17 1.28
N VAL A 109 8.05 12.48 1.22
CA VAL A 109 7.02 13.53 1.34
C VAL A 109 5.99 13.43 0.21
N LEU A 110 6.45 13.14 -1.01
CA LEU A 110 5.58 13.00 -2.19
C LEU A 110 4.92 11.61 -2.30
N HIS A 111 5.42 10.60 -1.59
CA HIS A 111 5.05 9.20 -1.80
C HIS A 111 3.54 8.97 -1.65
N THR A 112 2.95 9.42 -0.53
CA THR A 112 1.53 9.18 -0.28
C THR A 112 0.64 9.89 -1.28
N LYS A 113 0.99 11.12 -1.68
CA LYS A 113 0.31 11.85 -2.76
C LYS A 113 0.31 11.03 -4.04
N LYS A 114 1.48 10.55 -4.49
CA LYS A 114 1.61 9.73 -5.71
C LYS A 114 0.80 8.43 -5.61
N VAL A 115 0.78 7.77 -4.45
CA VAL A 115 -0.07 6.59 -4.23
C VAL A 115 -1.55 6.94 -4.40
N LEU A 116 -2.05 7.98 -3.74
CA LEU A 116 -3.46 8.36 -3.80
C LEU A 116 -3.88 8.79 -5.20
N GLU A 117 -3.01 9.54 -5.91
CA GLU A 117 -3.23 9.89 -7.31
C GLU A 117 -3.31 8.65 -8.21
N MET A 118 -2.38 7.70 -8.06
CA MET A 118 -2.42 6.43 -8.78
C MET A 118 -3.71 5.65 -8.48
N LEU A 119 -4.11 5.53 -7.21
CA LEU A 119 -5.35 4.86 -6.84
C LEU A 119 -6.57 5.54 -7.48
N SER A 120 -6.59 6.87 -7.54
CA SER A 120 -7.67 7.63 -8.16
C SER A 120 -7.84 7.38 -9.67
N ARG A 121 -6.74 7.09 -10.37
CA ARG A 121 -6.74 6.76 -11.81
C ARG A 121 -7.06 5.28 -12.08
N THR A 122 -6.65 4.40 -11.18
CA THR A 122 -6.67 2.95 -11.42
C THR A 122 -7.94 2.26 -10.92
N PHE A 123 -8.60 2.81 -9.89
CA PHE A 123 -9.82 2.23 -9.32
C PHE A 123 -11.06 2.92 -9.91
N PRO A 124 -11.85 2.21 -10.74
CA PRO A 124 -13.08 2.76 -11.31
C PRO A 124 -14.21 2.83 -10.27
N GLU A 125 -15.28 3.53 -10.63
CA GLU A 125 -16.54 3.49 -9.88
C GLU A 125 -17.10 2.05 -9.86
N GLY A 126 -17.67 1.64 -8.73
CA GLY A 126 -18.16 0.26 -8.53
C GLY A 126 -17.17 -0.67 -7.81
N ILE A 127 -15.93 -0.23 -7.57
CA ILE A 127 -15.02 -0.92 -6.64
C ILE A 127 -15.07 -0.28 -5.26
N GLY A 128 -15.42 -1.09 -4.26
CA GLY A 128 -15.33 -0.72 -2.85
C GLY A 128 -13.99 -1.15 -2.26
N LEU A 129 -13.25 -0.24 -1.64
CA LEU A 129 -12.09 -0.59 -0.82
C LEU A 129 -12.52 -0.83 0.63
N ARG A 130 -12.18 -2.02 1.15
CA ARG A 130 -12.39 -2.36 2.57
C ARG A 130 -11.19 -1.96 3.42
N LYS A 131 -10.00 -2.13 2.87
CA LYS A 131 -8.73 -1.87 3.56
C LYS A 131 -7.70 -1.35 2.56
N LEU A 132 -6.95 -0.34 2.97
CA LEU A 132 -5.77 0.16 2.24
C LEU A 132 -4.65 0.38 3.26
N GLU A 133 -3.50 -0.19 3.01
CA GLU A 133 -2.29 -0.01 3.80
C GLU A 133 -1.15 0.49 2.91
N ILE A 134 -0.45 1.50 3.39
CA ILE A 134 0.81 1.99 2.81
C ILE A 134 1.87 1.76 3.88
N SER A 135 2.98 1.12 3.52
CA SER A 135 4.05 0.79 4.46
C SER A 135 5.42 1.10 3.89
N LYS A 136 6.24 1.77 4.71
CA LYS A 136 7.68 2.02 4.50
C LYS A 136 7.99 2.65 3.13
N PHE A 137 7.11 3.50 2.63
CA PHE A 137 7.28 4.20 1.34
C PHE A 137 7.48 3.29 0.11
N GLN A 138 7.15 2.01 0.22
CA GLN A 138 7.46 1.01 -0.80
C GLN A 138 6.30 0.08 -1.09
N THR A 139 5.50 -0.28 -0.08
CA THR A 139 4.47 -1.30 -0.23
C THR A 139 3.10 -0.68 -0.10
N VAL A 140 2.23 -0.99 -1.05
CA VAL A 140 0.80 -0.67 -0.97
C VAL A 140 0.03 -1.97 -0.99
N TYR A 141 -0.82 -2.17 0.01
CA TYR A 141 -1.68 -3.32 0.14
C TYR A 141 -3.12 -2.86 0.15
N ALA A 142 -3.97 -3.43 -0.69
CA ALA A 142 -5.39 -3.11 -0.68
C ALA A 142 -6.26 -4.36 -0.76
N VAL A 143 -7.37 -4.32 -0.05
CA VAL A 143 -8.45 -5.31 -0.10
C VAL A 143 -9.70 -4.59 -0.53
N GLY A 144 -10.34 -5.09 -1.58
CA GLY A 144 -11.60 -4.53 -2.05
C GLY A 144 -12.58 -5.57 -2.52
N LEU A 145 -13.75 -5.06 -2.89
CA LEU A 145 -14.90 -5.79 -3.38
C LEU A 145 -15.33 -5.15 -4.69
N GLY A 146 -15.78 -5.97 -5.63
CA GLY A 146 -16.41 -5.53 -6.87
C GLY A 146 -17.53 -6.48 -7.25
N ASP A 147 -18.50 -5.96 -8.00
CA ASP A 147 -19.69 -6.74 -8.39
C ASP A 147 -19.32 -7.82 -9.43
N THR A 148 -18.35 -7.54 -10.29
CA THR A 148 -17.93 -8.43 -11.38
C THR A 148 -16.42 -8.65 -11.40
N LYS A 149 -16.02 -9.81 -11.95
CA LYS A 149 -14.60 -10.16 -12.09
C LYS A 149 -13.91 -9.27 -13.12
N GLU A 150 -14.66 -8.82 -14.11
CA GLU A 150 -14.20 -8.00 -15.23
C GLU A 150 -13.74 -6.62 -14.75
N ILE A 151 -14.52 -5.95 -13.89
CA ILE A 151 -14.17 -4.64 -13.32
C ILE A 151 -12.88 -4.72 -12.49
N ILE A 152 -12.73 -5.79 -11.71
CA ILE A 152 -11.50 -6.04 -10.94
C ILE A 152 -10.33 -6.35 -11.87
N GLY A 153 -10.55 -7.15 -12.91
CA GLY A 153 -9.54 -7.45 -13.93
C GLY A 153 -9.03 -6.20 -14.65
N GLN A 154 -9.93 -5.26 -14.98
CA GLN A 154 -9.57 -3.95 -15.53
C GLN A 154 -8.69 -3.15 -14.56
N THR A 155 -9.01 -3.16 -13.26
CA THR A 155 -8.21 -2.49 -12.22
C THR A 155 -6.79 -3.05 -12.14
N PHE A 156 -6.65 -4.38 -12.17
CA PHE A 156 -5.33 -5.03 -12.20
C PHE A 156 -4.53 -4.65 -13.45
N ASN A 157 -5.20 -4.55 -14.61
CA ASN A 157 -4.55 -4.13 -15.84
C ASN A 157 -4.14 -2.65 -15.80
N SER A 158 -4.97 -1.77 -15.23
CA SER A 158 -4.62 -0.36 -15.03
C SER A 158 -3.44 -0.18 -14.09
N LEU A 159 -3.39 -0.94 -12.98
CA LEU A 159 -2.25 -0.93 -12.06
C LEU A 159 -0.94 -1.38 -12.73
N ARG A 160 -0.99 -2.39 -13.61
CA ARG A 160 0.18 -2.81 -14.40
C ARG A 160 0.66 -1.73 -15.37
N LYS A 161 -0.24 -0.91 -15.90
CA LYS A 161 0.11 0.21 -16.81
C LYS A 161 0.83 1.36 -16.09
N GLU A 162 0.62 1.53 -14.78
CA GLU A 162 1.32 2.54 -13.96
C GLU A 162 2.81 2.17 -13.70
N ARG A 163 3.36 1.14 -14.37
CA ARG A 163 4.76 0.67 -14.23
C ARG A 163 5.13 0.25 -12.80
N ILE A 164 4.16 -0.24 -12.03
CA ILE A 164 4.33 -0.68 -10.65
C ILE A 164 4.40 -2.21 -10.60
N GLU A 165 5.27 -2.73 -9.75
CA GLU A 165 5.43 -4.18 -9.59
C GLU A 165 4.27 -4.74 -8.75
N LEU A 166 3.37 -5.46 -9.42
CA LEU A 166 2.31 -6.21 -8.77
C LEU A 166 2.84 -7.56 -8.29
N LEU A 167 2.74 -7.85 -6.98
CA LEU A 167 3.21 -9.12 -6.46
C LEU A 167 2.31 -10.28 -6.91
N PRO A 168 2.88 -11.45 -7.27
CA PRO A 168 2.10 -12.62 -7.68
C PRO A 168 1.33 -13.23 -6.50
N LYS A 169 0.51 -14.25 -6.77
CA LYS A 169 -0.11 -15.07 -5.73
C LYS A 169 0.95 -15.58 -4.74
N PRO A 170 0.67 -15.63 -3.42
CA PRO A 170 -0.63 -15.41 -2.78
C PRO A 170 -0.95 -13.93 -2.45
N TYR A 171 -0.10 -12.97 -2.84
CA TYR A 171 -0.20 -11.57 -2.40
C TYR A 171 -1.17 -10.72 -3.23
N SER A 172 -1.42 -11.13 -4.49
CA SER A 172 -2.46 -10.52 -5.32
C SER A 172 -3.32 -11.57 -5.99
N PHE A 173 -4.63 -11.54 -5.74
CA PHE A 173 -5.59 -12.48 -6.32
C PHE A 173 -7.03 -11.97 -6.25
N ILE A 174 -7.89 -12.62 -7.03
CA ILE A 174 -9.34 -12.40 -7.07
C ILE A 174 -10.02 -13.71 -6.66
N THR A 175 -10.99 -13.64 -5.75
CA THR A 175 -11.82 -14.76 -5.30
C THR A 175 -13.29 -14.38 -5.36
N SER A 176 -14.17 -15.36 -5.62
CA SER A 176 -15.62 -15.15 -5.45
C SER A 176 -15.95 -15.12 -3.96
N ASP A 177 -16.90 -14.28 -3.58
CA ASP A 177 -17.44 -14.16 -2.20
C ASP A 177 -18.95 -14.46 -2.16
N GLY A 178 -19.47 -15.15 -3.18
CA GLY A 178 -20.89 -15.53 -3.33
C GLY A 178 -21.81 -14.40 -3.79
N ASN A 179 -21.59 -13.17 -3.31
CA ASN A 179 -22.37 -11.98 -3.68
C ASN A 179 -21.60 -10.98 -4.58
N GLY A 180 -20.50 -11.44 -5.16
CA GLY A 180 -19.57 -10.62 -5.94
C GLY A 180 -18.17 -11.21 -5.87
N TYR A 181 -17.18 -10.35 -6.05
CA TYR A 181 -15.77 -10.73 -6.06
C TYR A 181 -14.98 -9.90 -5.07
N ARG A 182 -14.17 -10.60 -4.27
CA ARG A 182 -13.16 -9.98 -3.42
C ARG A 182 -11.81 -10.03 -4.11
N PHE A 183 -11.05 -8.96 -4.01
CA PHE A 183 -9.66 -8.96 -4.44
C PHE A 183 -8.73 -8.51 -3.33
N ILE A 184 -7.52 -9.01 -3.43
CA ILE A 184 -6.36 -8.58 -2.66
C ILE A 184 -5.31 -8.18 -3.68
N VAL A 185 -4.67 -7.04 -3.45
CA VAL A 185 -3.63 -6.52 -4.32
C VAL A 185 -2.49 -5.98 -3.47
N THR A 186 -1.27 -6.47 -3.74
CA THR A 186 -0.05 -5.96 -3.11
C THR A 186 0.88 -5.44 -4.19
N LEU A 187 1.26 -4.17 -4.08
CA LEU A 187 2.11 -3.45 -5.01
C LEU A 187 3.43 -3.09 -4.33
N LYS A 188 4.54 -3.16 -5.07
CA LYS A 188 5.76 -2.43 -4.73
C LYS A 188 5.86 -1.17 -5.60
N THR A 189 5.76 -0.03 -4.95
CA THR A 189 5.87 1.28 -5.60
C THR A 189 7.32 1.66 -5.78
N ASN A 190 7.68 2.02 -7.01
CA ASN A 190 8.90 2.77 -7.31
C ASN A 190 8.52 3.93 -8.21
N PHE A 191 8.13 5.06 -7.61
CA PHE A 191 7.69 6.21 -8.37
C PHE A 191 8.83 7.04 -8.96
N GLY A 192 10.08 6.70 -8.66
CA GLY A 192 11.24 7.55 -8.96
C GLY A 192 11.19 8.91 -8.25
N LEU A 193 12.25 9.68 -8.43
CA LEU A 193 12.37 11.04 -7.92
C LEU A 193 12.00 12.03 -9.03
N ASP A 194 11.04 12.91 -8.76
CA ASP A 194 10.61 13.92 -9.73
C ASP A 194 11.21 15.28 -9.37
N PHE A 195 12.26 15.68 -10.08
CA PHE A 195 12.92 16.98 -9.87
C PHE A 195 12.13 18.14 -10.47
N ALA A 196 11.12 17.86 -11.30
CA ALA A 196 10.23 18.89 -11.82
C ALA A 196 9.09 19.22 -10.85
N ASP A 197 8.90 18.45 -9.76
CA ASP A 197 7.93 18.79 -8.73
C ASP A 197 8.34 20.11 -8.05
N ARG A 198 7.36 21.02 -7.92
CA ARG A 198 7.56 22.34 -7.31
C ARG A 198 7.88 22.25 -5.82
N PHE A 199 7.56 21.13 -5.18
CA PHE A 199 7.81 20.92 -3.76
C PHE A 199 9.07 20.05 -3.55
N GLN A 200 10.22 20.72 -3.48
CA GLN A 200 11.49 20.10 -3.10
C GLN A 200 11.61 20.10 -1.57
N ALA A 201 11.18 19.01 -0.91
CA ALA A 201 11.01 18.95 0.54
C ALA A 201 12.25 19.39 1.35
N ILE A 202 13.46 19.11 0.84
CA ILE A 202 14.74 19.45 1.47
C ILE A 202 14.87 20.96 1.74
N ASP A 203 14.32 21.80 0.87
CA ASP A 203 14.39 23.27 0.97
C ASP A 203 13.47 23.82 2.06
N HIS A 204 12.48 23.02 2.48
CA HIS A 204 11.47 23.40 3.47
C HIS A 204 11.72 22.78 4.86
N ILE A 205 12.77 21.95 5.01
CA ILE A 205 13.11 21.34 6.31
C ILE A 205 13.50 22.42 7.31
N VAL A 206 12.74 22.48 8.40
CA VAL A 206 12.93 23.42 9.51
C VAL A 206 13.93 22.91 10.56
N SER A 207 14.41 23.82 11.41
CA SER A 207 15.17 23.48 12.62
C SER A 207 14.26 22.82 13.67
N ARG A 208 14.88 22.08 14.59
CA ARG A 208 14.17 21.34 15.65
C ARG A 208 13.21 22.21 16.48
N GLU A 209 13.58 23.46 16.74
CA GLU A 209 12.77 24.40 17.53
C GLU A 209 11.38 24.67 16.93
N PHE A 210 11.24 24.55 15.60
CA PHE A 210 9.98 24.76 14.88
C PHE A 210 9.16 23.47 14.69
N LEU A 211 9.58 22.34 15.28
CA LEU A 211 8.87 21.06 15.16
C LEU A 211 7.43 21.16 15.68
N SER A 212 7.22 21.84 16.80
CA SER A 212 5.88 22.05 17.36
C SER A 212 4.99 22.85 16.42
N ASP A 213 5.55 23.88 15.77
CA ASP A 213 4.81 24.70 14.83
C ASP A 213 4.44 23.92 13.56
N GLN A 214 5.31 23.03 13.09
CA GLN A 214 4.99 22.13 11.98
C GLN A 214 3.85 21.17 12.33
N LEU A 215 3.86 20.57 13.53
CA LEU A 215 2.75 19.72 13.98
C LEU A 215 1.43 20.50 14.06
N LYS A 216 1.45 21.72 14.59
CA LYS A 216 0.27 22.59 14.62
C LYS A 216 -0.25 22.94 13.22
N LYS A 217 0.62 23.11 12.23
CA LYS A 217 0.21 23.30 10.82
C LYS A 217 -0.50 22.06 10.29
N VAL A 218 0.06 20.87 10.53
CA VAL A 218 -0.57 19.60 10.12
C VAL A 218 -1.95 19.45 10.77
N GLU A 219 -2.06 19.72 12.08
CA GLU A 219 -3.34 19.67 12.80
C GLU A 219 -4.35 20.71 12.28
N LYS A 220 -3.89 21.93 11.97
CA LYS A 220 -4.75 22.97 11.40
C LYS A 220 -5.31 22.58 10.05
N ILE A 221 -4.49 21.97 9.18
CA ILE A 221 -4.92 21.48 7.87
C ILE A 221 -5.88 20.30 8.05
N ALA A 222 -5.57 19.36 8.97
CA ALA A 222 -6.46 18.25 9.31
C ALA A 222 -7.85 18.74 9.75
N LEU A 223 -7.91 19.74 10.64
CA LEU A 223 -9.16 20.34 11.09
C LEU A 223 -9.92 21.05 9.95
N ARG A 224 -9.21 21.79 9.09
CA ARG A 224 -9.81 22.45 7.92
C ARG A 224 -10.44 21.43 6.97
N ASP A 225 -9.81 20.28 6.81
CA ASP A 225 -10.21 19.26 5.85
C ASP A 225 -11.14 18.21 6.45
N ASP A 226 -11.77 18.50 7.60
CA ASP A 226 -12.76 17.64 8.27
C ASP A 226 -12.19 16.29 8.76
N ILE A 227 -10.89 16.25 9.10
CA ILE A 227 -10.24 15.08 9.69
C ILE A 227 -10.46 15.09 11.21
N ASN A 228 -11.36 14.22 11.70
CA ASN A 228 -11.64 14.11 13.13
C ASN A 228 -10.55 13.28 13.83
N LEU A 229 -9.52 13.96 14.34
CA LEU A 229 -8.46 13.35 15.14
C LEU A 229 -9.03 12.82 16.47
N LYS A 230 -8.84 11.53 16.75
CA LYS A 230 -9.32 10.90 17.99
C LYS A 230 -8.44 11.19 19.20
N SER A 231 -7.19 11.56 18.94
CA SER A 231 -6.22 11.98 19.93
C SER A 231 -5.16 12.83 19.25
N GLU A 232 -4.46 13.65 20.04
CA GLU A 232 -3.27 14.36 19.57
C GLU A 232 -2.21 13.36 19.05
N PRO A 233 -1.43 13.74 18.02
CA PRO A 233 -0.34 12.92 17.52
C PRO A 233 0.69 12.62 18.62
N LYS A 234 0.89 11.33 18.92
CA LYS A 234 1.85 10.89 19.93
C LYS A 234 3.19 10.55 19.29
N GLN A 235 4.29 11.13 19.79
CA GLN A 235 5.62 10.72 19.36
C GLN A 235 5.87 9.26 19.76
N MET A 236 6.23 8.43 18.79
CA MET A 236 6.51 7.01 18.94
C MET A 236 8.01 6.72 18.94
N ASP A 237 8.75 7.42 18.09
CA ASP A 237 10.16 7.12 17.83
C ASP A 237 10.90 8.38 17.35
N MET A 238 12.22 8.32 17.41
CA MET A 238 13.12 9.35 16.92
C MET A 238 14.42 8.72 16.46
N GLU A 239 14.85 9.05 15.25
CA GLU A 239 16.14 8.62 14.69
C GLU A 239 17.03 9.81 14.32
N LEU A 240 18.33 9.67 14.54
CA LEU A 240 19.35 10.62 14.08
C LEU A 240 20.01 10.07 12.82
N VAL A 241 19.98 10.84 11.74
CA VAL A 241 20.58 10.47 10.45
C VAL A 241 21.42 11.63 9.95
N GLY A 242 22.74 11.52 10.11
CA GLY A 242 23.67 12.60 9.78
C GLY A 242 23.34 13.88 10.55
N GLY A 243 23.14 14.99 9.81
CA GLY A 243 22.77 16.30 10.36
C GLY A 243 21.27 16.49 10.62
N TYR A 244 20.46 15.43 10.56
CA TYR A 244 19.00 15.51 10.67
C TYR A 244 18.47 14.62 11.77
N ARG A 245 17.36 15.05 12.40
CA ARG A 245 16.53 14.21 13.27
C ARG A 245 15.21 13.94 12.59
N ARG A 246 14.72 12.71 12.70
CA ARG A 246 13.44 12.30 12.13
C ARG A 246 12.56 11.81 13.26
N TYR A 247 11.42 12.46 13.41
CA TYR A 247 10.45 12.19 14.45
C TYR A 247 9.26 11.44 13.85
N ILE A 248 8.85 10.36 14.51
CA ILE A 248 7.68 9.57 14.10
C ILE A 248 6.56 9.82 15.09
N TYR A 249 5.45 10.36 14.60
CA TYR A 249 4.22 10.58 15.36
C TYR A 249 3.14 9.64 14.88
N LYS A 250 2.35 9.10 15.81
CA LYS A 250 1.22 8.24 15.50
C LYS A 250 -0.08 8.95 15.87
N PHE A 251 -1.03 8.93 14.95
CA PHE A 251 -2.38 9.45 15.20
C PHE A 251 -3.44 8.51 14.66
N LYS A 252 -4.67 8.68 15.17
CA LYS A 252 -5.88 8.02 14.70
C LYS A 252 -6.91 9.07 14.33
N ALA A 253 -7.63 8.85 13.24
CA ALA A 253 -8.65 9.77 12.76
C ALA A 253 -9.86 9.02 12.19
N GLU A 254 -10.99 9.72 12.13
CA GLU A 254 -12.16 9.32 11.35
C GLU A 254 -12.52 10.45 10.39
N CYS A 255 -12.82 10.10 9.14
CA CYS A 255 -13.18 11.06 8.09
C CYS A 255 -13.83 10.32 6.92
N THR A 256 -14.14 11.01 5.82
CA THR A 256 -14.39 10.33 4.54
C THR A 256 -13.08 10.13 3.78
N TYR A 257 -13.06 9.19 2.83
CA TYR A 257 -11.88 8.99 1.97
C TYR A 257 -11.55 10.24 1.14
N LYS A 258 -12.57 10.98 0.70
CA LYS A 258 -12.38 12.22 -0.05
C LYS A 258 -11.66 13.28 0.79
N ASP A 259 -12.08 13.42 2.04
CA ASP A 259 -11.50 14.37 2.99
C ASP A 259 -10.05 14.02 3.30
N PHE A 260 -9.75 12.73 3.50
CA PHE A 260 -8.38 12.27 3.68
C PHE A 260 -7.49 12.52 2.46
N VAL A 261 -8.01 12.29 1.24
CA VAL A 261 -7.26 12.60 0.02
C VAL A 261 -6.99 14.11 -0.07
N ARG A 262 -8.00 14.95 0.18
CA ARG A 262 -7.86 16.41 0.24
C ARG A 262 -6.78 16.81 1.24
N PHE A 263 -6.82 16.28 2.46
CA PHE A 263 -5.81 16.50 3.50
C PHE A 263 -4.38 16.24 3.01
N VAL A 264 -4.13 15.11 2.35
CA VAL A 264 -2.79 14.80 1.82
C VAL A 264 -2.40 15.76 0.68
N MET A 265 -3.32 16.10 -0.20
CA MET A 265 -3.06 17.06 -1.28
C MET A 265 -2.75 18.46 -0.74
N ASP A 266 -3.48 18.89 0.28
CA ASP A 266 -3.36 20.20 0.89
C ASP A 266 -2.03 20.36 1.64
N LEU A 267 -1.59 19.32 2.38
CA LEU A 267 -0.24 19.28 2.96
C LEU A 267 0.86 19.50 1.92
N ASN A 268 0.71 18.91 0.73
CA ASN A 268 1.66 19.09 -0.37
C ASN A 268 1.55 20.47 -1.00
N SER A 269 0.32 20.98 -1.19
CA SER A 269 0.09 22.31 -1.77
C SER A 269 0.62 23.45 -0.90
N GLU A 270 0.57 23.28 0.42
CA GLU A 270 1.13 24.20 1.42
C GLU A 270 2.59 23.91 1.75
N GLN A 271 3.22 22.97 1.04
CA GLN A 271 4.64 22.62 1.17
C GLN A 271 5.04 22.27 2.62
N ILE A 272 4.18 21.54 3.32
CA ILE A 272 4.47 21.05 4.67
C ILE A 272 5.38 19.81 4.56
N PRO A 273 6.65 19.85 5.04
CA PRO A 273 7.65 18.80 4.83
C PRO A 273 7.43 17.62 5.78
N CYS A 274 6.30 16.93 5.60
CA CYS A 274 5.95 15.73 6.34
C CYS A 274 5.62 14.58 5.39
N ALA A 275 5.92 13.37 5.83
CA ALA A 275 5.68 12.14 5.07
C ALA A 275 4.85 11.16 5.90
N PHE A 276 4.20 10.20 5.28
CA PHE A 276 3.52 9.12 6.00
C PHE A 276 4.27 7.81 5.84
N LYS A 277 5.00 7.41 6.90
CA LYS A 277 5.76 6.16 6.93
C LYS A 277 4.84 4.94 6.85
N GLU A 278 3.71 5.01 7.53
CA GLU A 278 2.67 4.00 7.50
C GLU A 278 1.29 4.66 7.49
N ILE A 279 0.37 4.10 6.72
CA ILE A 279 -1.05 4.45 6.72
C ILE A 279 -1.84 3.15 6.71
N ALA A 280 -2.84 3.04 7.57
CA ALA A 280 -3.85 1.99 7.53
C ALA A 280 -5.23 2.64 7.52
N ILE A 281 -5.92 2.49 6.39
CA ILE A 281 -7.30 2.94 6.19
C ILE A 281 -8.20 1.71 6.20
N ASN A 282 -9.22 1.74 7.06
CA ASN A 282 -10.23 0.70 7.12
C ASN A 282 -11.62 1.33 6.92
N ALA A 283 -12.43 0.72 6.06
CA ALA A 283 -13.81 1.11 5.90
C ALA A 283 -14.58 0.86 7.20
N LEU A 284 -15.33 1.86 7.66
CA LEU A 284 -16.26 1.76 8.77
C LEU A 284 -17.69 1.66 8.21
N VAL A 285 -18.66 2.34 8.81
CA VAL A 285 -20.06 2.36 8.36
C VAL A 285 -20.25 3.51 7.36
N GLY A 286 -20.97 3.25 6.26
CA GLY A 286 -21.36 4.18 5.18
C GLY A 286 -20.40 5.35 4.87
N SER A 287 -19.56 5.38 3.84
CA SER A 287 -18.59 6.47 3.50
C SER A 287 -17.53 6.86 4.55
N THR A 288 -17.74 6.61 5.84
CA THR A 288 -16.74 6.89 6.88
C THR A 288 -15.64 5.84 6.88
N ILE A 289 -14.41 6.30 7.05
CA ILE A 289 -13.20 5.49 7.18
C ILE A 289 -12.52 5.79 8.51
N GLY A 290 -11.88 4.77 9.07
CA GLY A 290 -10.92 4.92 10.16
C GLY A 290 -9.51 4.94 9.58
N VAL A 291 -8.72 5.93 10.01
CA VAL A 291 -7.32 6.11 9.59
C VAL A 291 -6.43 5.96 10.81
N GLU A 292 -5.41 5.11 10.68
CA GLU A 292 -4.28 5.03 11.62
C GLU A 292 -3.00 5.30 10.82
N ALA A 293 -2.23 6.32 11.19
CA ALA A 293 -1.08 6.74 10.41
C ALA A 293 0.13 7.07 11.28
N GLN A 294 1.31 6.84 10.72
CA GLN A 294 2.61 7.25 11.24
C GLN A 294 3.15 8.41 10.40
N LEU A 295 3.04 9.62 10.95
CA LEU A 295 3.58 10.85 10.38
C LEU A 295 5.08 10.92 10.69
N LEU A 296 5.89 11.14 9.67
CA LEU A 296 7.32 11.34 9.74
C LEU A 296 7.63 12.82 9.46
N ILE A 297 8.32 13.47 10.40
CA ILE A 297 8.82 14.83 10.23
C ILE A 297 10.33 14.82 10.36
N THR A 298 11.02 15.26 9.31
CA THR A 298 12.47 15.45 9.30
C THR A 298 12.77 16.90 9.68
N VAL A 299 13.72 17.13 10.58
CA VAL A 299 14.20 18.46 10.99
C VAL A 299 15.73 18.50 11.01
N LYS A 300 16.30 19.69 10.89
CA LYS A 300 17.75 19.92 11.08
C LYS A 300 18.11 19.74 12.56
N ASN A 301 19.25 19.10 12.82
CA ASN A 301 19.74 18.79 14.17
C ASN A 301 20.41 19.99 14.88
N ASN A 302 20.67 21.08 14.16
CA ASN A 302 21.35 22.28 14.67
C ASN A 302 20.41 23.22 15.41
#